data_AF-A0A7L5DL81-F1
#
_entry.id   AF-A0A7L5DL81-F1
#
_cell.length_a   1.000
_cell.length_b   1.000
_cell.length_c   1.000
_cell.angle_alpha   90.00
_cell.angle_beta   90.00
_cell.angle_gamma   90.00
#
_symmetry.space_group_name_H-M   'P 1'
#
loop_
_entity.id
_entity.type
_entity.pdbx_description
1 polymer ?
#
loop_
_entity_poly.entity_id
_entity_poly.type
_entity_poly.pdbx_seq_one_letter_code
_entity_poly.pdbx_strand_id
1 'polypeptide(L)'
;MKYNVLAILLFLGCAITTQFFSQRVQAQTTASAGMTADQAKAVKAIKIANLDKDTYFKSGGYILDRYEERPAYVFTYSDGITRKIYLYKIFAASDTKELGLLAIYQNGKTNETKSFVIPGESADRKAWDLYIDDLKYVGEKEPGLMSTLTFVLSREMASLLSGGGAKSEDGGKKKEEYNFCFAANAPVLLPNGSAKSIDAVQVGEPIMAYDAKTNAQIVTRVTRVDKHDGQFALTGVWLSPLSELSADNTITPTAPVLLEATVNHPVLTASGRKPMGDLTAADVLYRLENGKAIPYRVVKTEKTTRTVSTVYNLATEAGAYVVGETVVLDK
;
A
#
# COMPACT_ATOMS: atom_id res chain seq x y z
N MET A 1 61.11 32.14 27.92
CA MET A 1 59.76 31.60 27.74
C MET A 1 59.67 30.26 28.46
N LYS A 2 59.06 30.23 29.67
CA LYS A 2 58.87 28.98 30.43
C LYS A 2 57.56 28.35 29.93
N TYR A 3 57.65 27.36 29.07
CA TYR A 3 56.49 26.61 28.62
C TYR A 3 55.89 25.85 29.81
N ASN A 4 54.62 26.12 30.08
CA ASN A 4 53.90 25.59 31.22
C ASN A 4 53.56 24.12 30.95
N VAL A 5 54.47 23.22 31.33
CA VAL A 5 54.39 21.76 31.09
C VAL A 5 53.05 21.18 31.57
N LEU A 6 52.47 21.77 32.62
CA LEU A 6 51.15 21.40 33.13
C LEU A 6 50.03 21.66 32.10
N ALA A 7 50.09 22.77 31.36
CA ALA A 7 49.10 23.08 30.33
C ALA A 7 49.20 22.13 29.14
N ILE A 8 50.42 21.69 28.79
CA ILE A 8 50.65 20.73 27.71
C ILE A 8 50.12 19.34 28.10
N LEU A 9 50.35 18.90 29.34
CA LEU A 9 49.83 17.62 29.85
C LEU A 9 48.29 17.61 29.93
N LEU A 10 47.67 18.73 30.30
CA LEU A 10 46.22 18.84 30.34
C LEU A 10 45.60 18.84 28.93
N PHE A 11 46.28 19.45 27.96
CA PHE A 11 45.89 19.38 26.55
C PHE A 11 46.01 17.97 25.97
N LEU A 12 47.08 17.24 26.28
CA LEU A 12 47.25 15.85 25.88
C LEU A 12 46.22 14.93 26.53
N GLY A 13 45.87 15.14 27.81
CA GLY A 13 44.80 14.40 28.48
C GLY A 13 43.43 14.61 27.83
N CYS A 14 43.09 15.85 27.46
CA CYS A 14 41.86 16.16 26.73
C CYS A 14 41.85 15.59 25.29
N ALA A 15 43.00 15.59 24.60
CA ALA A 15 43.12 15.02 23.25
C ALA A 15 42.97 13.48 23.25
N ILE A 16 43.52 12.81 24.26
CA ILE A 16 43.42 11.34 24.38
C ILE A 16 42.00 10.94 24.78
N THR A 17 41.36 11.66 25.71
CA THR A 17 39.97 11.37 26.10
C THR A 17 38.98 11.62 24.96
N THR A 18 39.15 12.67 24.15
CA THR A 18 38.32 12.91 22.96
C THR A 18 38.52 11.88 21.84
N GLN A 19 39.72 11.32 21.68
CA GLN A 19 39.95 10.19 20.77
C GLN A 19 39.31 8.88 21.28
N PHE A 20 39.37 8.59 22.57
CA PHE A 20 38.69 7.42 23.14
C PHE A 20 37.16 7.53 23.11
N PHE A 21 36.60 8.73 23.29
CA PHE A 21 35.17 8.97 23.12
C PHE A 21 34.74 8.87 21.65
N SER A 22 35.52 9.42 20.71
CA SER A 22 35.23 9.28 19.27
C SER A 22 35.28 7.83 18.80
N GLN A 23 36.21 7.02 19.31
CA GLN A 23 36.29 5.59 18.97
C GLN A 23 35.15 4.76 19.57
N ARG A 24 34.66 5.11 20.77
CA ARG A 24 33.46 4.45 21.35
C ARG A 24 32.16 4.87 20.66
N VAL A 25 32.04 6.12 20.22
CA VAL A 25 30.90 6.58 19.42
C VAL A 25 30.91 5.92 18.03
N GLN A 26 32.09 5.70 17.43
CA GLN A 26 32.22 4.93 16.18
C GLN A 26 31.93 3.44 16.32
N ALA A 27 32.23 2.82 17.46
CA ALA A 27 31.89 1.42 17.74
C ALA A 27 30.37 1.21 17.95
N GLN A 28 29.62 2.27 18.28
CA GLN A 28 28.16 2.25 18.39
C GLN A 28 27.44 2.73 17.12
N THR A 29 28.18 3.21 16.11
CA THR A 29 27.65 3.65 14.80
C THR A 29 28.05 2.74 13.63
N THR A 30 28.41 1.50 13.93
CA THR A 30 28.40 0.37 12.97
C THR A 30 27.37 -0.69 13.35
N ALA A 31 26.30 -0.30 14.04
CA ALA A 31 25.08 -1.08 14.02
C ALA A 31 24.51 -0.94 12.60
N SER A 32 24.64 -1.99 11.80
CA SER A 32 23.87 -2.17 10.57
C SER A 32 22.46 -1.64 10.79
N ALA A 33 22.05 -0.66 9.99
CA ALA A 33 20.70 -0.14 10.03
C ALA A 33 19.67 -1.18 9.54
N GLY A 34 20.09 -2.35 9.05
CA GLY A 34 19.23 -3.46 8.66
C GLY A 34 19.61 -4.79 9.30
N MET A 35 18.98 -5.85 8.82
CA MET A 35 19.11 -7.20 9.39
C MET A 35 20.54 -7.73 9.36
N THR A 36 21.03 -8.27 10.48
CA THR A 36 22.30 -9.00 10.55
C THR A 36 22.14 -10.48 10.21
N ALA A 37 23.23 -11.18 9.90
CA ALA A 37 23.21 -12.61 9.60
C ALA A 37 22.67 -13.49 10.75
N ASP A 38 22.94 -13.11 12.00
CA ASP A 38 22.45 -13.85 13.17
C ASP A 38 20.96 -13.61 13.39
N GLN A 39 20.47 -12.39 13.11
CA GLN A 39 19.05 -12.09 13.11
C GLN A 39 18.32 -12.87 12.01
N ALA A 40 18.89 -12.97 10.80
CA ALA A 40 18.34 -13.77 9.70
C ALA A 40 18.19 -15.25 10.09
N LYS A 41 19.22 -15.84 10.71
CA LYS A 41 19.16 -17.22 11.22
C LYS A 41 18.10 -17.39 12.31
N ALA A 42 18.01 -16.43 13.24
CA ALA A 42 17.03 -16.47 14.32
C ALA A 42 15.60 -16.40 13.79
N VAL A 43 15.33 -15.49 12.83
CA VAL A 43 14.00 -15.36 12.20
C VAL A 43 13.65 -16.62 11.41
N LYS A 44 14.59 -17.18 10.65
CA LYS A 44 14.37 -18.41 9.88
C LYS A 44 14.01 -19.61 10.77
N ALA A 45 14.53 -19.66 11.99
CA ALA A 45 14.25 -20.72 12.95
C ALA A 45 12.87 -20.61 13.62
N ILE A 46 12.15 -19.50 13.44
CA ILE A 46 10.82 -19.30 13.99
C ILE A 46 9.85 -20.30 13.33
N LYS A 47 9.19 -21.10 14.16
CA LYS A 47 8.12 -22.00 13.74
C LYS A 47 6.76 -21.36 14.03
N ILE A 48 5.92 -21.29 13.01
CA ILE A 48 4.54 -20.80 13.10
C ILE A 48 3.63 -22.03 13.17
N ALA A 49 2.80 -22.09 14.21
CA ALA A 49 1.99 -23.28 14.50
C ALA A 49 0.85 -23.46 13.48
N ASN A 50 0.17 -22.37 13.13
CA ASN A 50 -0.92 -22.39 12.15
C ASN A 50 -0.69 -21.32 11.08
N LEU A 51 -0.09 -21.72 9.96
CA LEU A 51 0.20 -20.80 8.85
C LEU A 51 -1.06 -20.16 8.24
N ASP A 52 -2.25 -20.74 8.38
CA ASP A 52 -3.48 -20.16 7.82
C ASP A 52 -4.16 -19.16 8.78
N LYS A 53 -3.95 -19.28 10.10
CA LYS A 53 -4.62 -18.45 11.12
C LYS A 53 -3.68 -17.44 11.80
N ASP A 54 -2.42 -17.78 11.93
CA ASP A 54 -1.45 -16.96 12.66
C ASP A 54 -0.92 -15.87 11.72
N THR A 55 -1.65 -14.76 11.65
CA THR A 55 -1.30 -13.59 10.86
C THR A 55 -0.37 -12.64 11.59
N TYR A 56 -0.35 -12.66 12.92
CA TYR A 56 0.53 -11.84 13.74
C TYR A 56 1.21 -12.71 14.79
N PHE A 57 2.54 -12.67 14.83
CA PHE A 57 3.33 -13.52 15.71
C PHE A 57 4.52 -12.76 16.28
N LYS A 58 4.67 -12.77 17.61
CA LYS A 58 5.81 -12.14 18.29
C LYS A 58 6.66 -13.22 18.96
N SER A 59 7.92 -13.35 18.56
CA SER A 59 8.84 -14.33 19.13
C SER A 59 10.30 -13.95 18.94
N GLY A 60 11.14 -14.30 19.92
CA GLY A 60 12.60 -14.14 19.82
C GLY A 60 13.08 -12.69 19.65
N GLY A 61 12.27 -11.69 20.02
CA GLY A 61 12.58 -10.29 19.78
C GLY A 61 12.18 -9.77 18.40
N TYR A 62 11.40 -10.53 17.64
CA TYR A 62 10.87 -10.14 16.33
C TYR A 62 9.34 -10.19 16.33
N ILE A 63 8.75 -9.41 15.45
CA ILE A 63 7.34 -9.42 15.11
C ILE A 63 7.24 -9.84 13.65
N LEU A 64 6.48 -10.91 13.40
CA LEU A 64 6.09 -11.36 12.07
C LEU A 64 4.65 -10.95 11.87
N ASP A 65 4.41 -10.07 10.90
CA ASP A 65 3.08 -9.64 10.52
C ASP A 65 2.78 -10.13 9.12
N ARG A 66 1.58 -10.65 8.86
CA ARG A 66 1.21 -11.16 7.55
C ARG A 66 1.33 -10.03 6.56
N TYR A 67 2.06 -10.27 5.47
CA TYR A 67 2.24 -9.26 4.44
C TYR A 67 0.86 -8.82 3.90
N GLU A 68 0.45 -7.62 4.32
CA GLU A 68 -0.84 -7.00 3.99
C GLU A 68 -2.08 -7.86 4.29
N GLU A 69 -2.04 -8.68 5.36
CA GLU A 69 -3.09 -9.67 5.67
C GLU A 69 -3.41 -10.67 4.55
N ARG A 70 -2.56 -10.78 3.52
CA ARG A 70 -2.84 -11.64 2.36
C ARG A 70 -2.84 -13.12 2.77
N PRO A 71 -3.77 -13.93 2.22
CA PRO A 71 -3.74 -15.37 2.42
C PRO A 71 -2.56 -15.99 1.65
N ALA A 72 -2.37 -17.30 1.83
CA ALA A 72 -1.32 -18.02 1.12
C ALA A 72 -1.49 -17.91 -0.40
N TYR A 73 -0.38 -17.77 -1.11
CA TYR A 73 -0.31 -17.90 -2.56
C TYR A 73 -0.39 -19.38 -2.86
N VAL A 74 -1.48 -19.82 -3.48
CA VAL A 74 -1.74 -21.24 -3.75
C VAL A 74 -1.40 -21.53 -5.20
N PHE A 75 -0.54 -22.53 -5.42
CA PHE A 75 -0.13 -22.99 -6.73
C PHE A 75 -0.56 -24.43 -6.91
N THR A 76 -1.29 -24.69 -7.99
CA THR A 76 -1.69 -26.03 -8.40
C THR A 76 -1.01 -26.33 -9.73
N TYR A 77 0.08 -27.08 -9.69
CA TYR A 77 0.76 -27.52 -10.89
C TYR A 77 0.08 -28.75 -11.50
N SER A 78 0.40 -29.06 -12.75
CA SER A 78 -0.09 -30.25 -13.46
C SER A 78 0.34 -31.58 -12.82
N ASP A 79 1.30 -31.53 -11.88
CA ASP A 79 1.72 -32.66 -11.06
C ASP A 79 0.74 -33.00 -9.91
N GLY A 80 -0.33 -32.22 -9.74
CA GLY A 80 -1.35 -32.42 -8.72
C GLY A 80 -0.91 -32.08 -7.31
N ILE A 81 0.30 -31.53 -7.11
CA ILE A 81 0.81 -31.15 -5.79
C ILE A 81 0.54 -29.66 -5.56
N THR A 82 -0.36 -29.38 -4.62
CA THR A 82 -0.62 -28.02 -4.16
C THR A 82 0.59 -27.50 -3.39
N ARG A 83 1.06 -26.31 -3.76
CA ARG A 83 2.15 -25.61 -3.06
C ARG A 83 1.64 -24.28 -2.56
N LYS A 84 1.99 -23.92 -1.33
CA LYS A 84 1.57 -22.67 -0.72
C LYS A 84 2.78 -21.82 -0.36
N ILE A 85 2.69 -20.51 -0.60
CA ILE A 85 3.66 -19.55 -0.09
C ILE A 85 2.96 -18.54 0.81
N TYR A 86 3.51 -18.37 2.00
CA TYR A 86 3.07 -17.42 3.00
C TYR A 86 4.13 -16.32 3.12
N LEU A 87 3.71 -15.05 3.05
CA LEU A 87 4.61 -13.91 3.24
C LEU A 87 4.34 -13.22 4.58
N TYR A 88 5.40 -12.90 5.29
CA TYR A 88 5.35 -12.08 6.50
C TYR A 88 6.35 -10.93 6.40
N LYS A 89 5.96 -9.74 6.86
CA LYS A 89 6.88 -8.65 7.20
C LYS A 89 7.56 -8.96 8.52
N ILE A 90 8.86 -8.72 8.56
CA ILE A 90 9.69 -8.91 9.74
C ILE A 90 9.95 -7.55 10.35
N PHE A 91 9.55 -7.35 11.60
CA PHE A 91 9.88 -6.17 12.38
C PHE A 91 10.72 -6.54 13.60
N ALA A 92 11.64 -5.66 13.99
CA ALA A 92 12.28 -5.74 15.30
C ALA A 92 11.26 -5.40 16.40
N ALA A 93 11.17 -6.22 17.45
CA ALA A 93 10.20 -5.99 18.52
C ALA A 93 10.54 -4.80 19.42
N SER A 94 11.79 -4.32 19.40
CA SER A 94 12.29 -3.21 20.21
C SER A 94 11.84 -1.84 19.72
N ASP A 95 11.85 -1.64 18.41
CA ASP A 95 11.66 -0.34 17.76
C ASP A 95 10.67 -0.40 16.58
N THR A 96 10.05 -1.57 16.33
CA THR A 96 9.11 -1.81 15.23
C THR A 96 9.69 -1.51 13.84
N LYS A 97 11.02 -1.51 13.72
CA LYS A 97 11.69 -1.26 12.45
C LYS A 97 11.54 -2.45 11.52
N GLU A 98 11.19 -2.19 10.26
CA GLU A 98 11.12 -3.23 9.21
C GLU A 98 12.53 -3.73 8.87
N LEU A 99 12.72 -5.05 8.95
CA LEU A 99 14.00 -5.72 8.71
C LEU A 99 14.03 -6.48 7.38
N GLY A 100 12.86 -6.83 6.83
CA GLY A 100 12.73 -7.60 5.59
C GLY A 100 11.45 -8.44 5.54
N LEU A 101 11.46 -9.49 4.73
CA LEU A 101 10.35 -10.42 4.53
C LEU A 101 10.74 -11.85 4.90
N LEU A 102 9.78 -12.60 5.43
CA LEU A 102 9.88 -14.05 5.64
C LEU A 102 8.89 -14.74 4.71
N ALA A 103 9.41 -15.52 3.77
CA ALA A 103 8.62 -16.39 2.91
C ALA A 103 8.63 -17.82 3.47
N ILE A 104 7.46 -18.40 3.71
CA ILE A 104 7.32 -19.79 4.15
C ILE A 104 6.64 -20.56 3.03
N TYR A 105 7.36 -21.49 2.44
CA TYR A 105 6.84 -22.44 1.48
C TYR A 105 6.30 -23.67 2.22
N GLN A 106 5.15 -24.18 1.78
CA GLN A 106 4.58 -25.43 2.24
C GLN A 106 4.27 -26.33 1.04
N ASN A 107 4.78 -27.56 1.08
CA ASN A 107 4.45 -28.59 0.09
C ASN A 107 3.20 -29.37 0.56
N GLY A 108 2.13 -29.35 -0.22
CA GLY A 108 0.87 -30.02 0.14
C GLY A 108 0.93 -31.56 0.12
N LYS A 109 1.97 -32.16 -0.46
CA LYS A 109 2.19 -33.61 -0.44
C LYS A 109 2.84 -34.08 0.87
N THR A 110 3.83 -33.34 1.37
CA THR A 110 4.59 -33.72 2.58
C THR A 110 4.16 -32.93 3.82
N ASN A 111 3.38 -31.86 3.64
CA ASN A 111 3.12 -30.80 4.62
C ASN A 111 4.39 -30.18 5.23
N GLU A 112 5.55 -30.40 4.60
CA GLU A 112 6.81 -29.86 5.07
C GLU A 112 6.91 -28.37 4.72
N THR A 113 7.41 -27.58 5.67
CA THR A 113 7.59 -26.14 5.52
C THR A 113 9.05 -25.77 5.39
N LYS A 114 9.36 -24.87 4.44
CA LYS A 114 10.70 -24.30 4.24
C LYS A 114 10.62 -22.78 4.37
N SER A 115 11.41 -22.22 5.27
CA SER A 115 11.43 -20.79 5.57
C SER A 115 12.61 -20.10 4.88
N PHE A 116 12.34 -18.97 4.23
CA PHE A 116 13.30 -18.13 3.51
C PHE A 116 13.21 -16.70 4.03
N VAL A 117 14.33 -16.19 4.53
CA VAL A 117 14.41 -14.80 4.97
C VAL A 117 14.97 -13.98 3.82
N ILE A 118 14.18 -13.03 3.35
CA ILE A 118 14.55 -12.05 2.33
C ILE A 118 14.91 -10.77 3.08
N PRO A 119 16.21 -10.42 3.20
CA PRO A 119 16.63 -9.25 3.94
C PRO A 119 16.13 -7.96 3.27
N GLY A 120 15.95 -6.90 4.06
CA GLY A 120 15.69 -5.56 3.54
C GLY A 120 16.93 -4.94 2.88
N GLU A 121 16.76 -3.82 2.17
CA GLU A 121 17.84 -3.12 1.45
C GLU A 121 19.03 -2.78 2.36
N SER A 122 18.76 -2.35 3.58
CA SER A 122 19.79 -1.93 4.55
C SER A 122 20.48 -3.09 5.27
N ALA A 123 20.16 -4.34 4.94
CA ALA A 123 20.71 -5.52 5.62
C ALA A 123 22.17 -5.80 5.27
N ASP A 124 22.85 -6.50 6.17
CA ASP A 124 24.24 -6.90 5.98
C ASP A 124 24.40 -7.81 4.77
N ARG A 125 25.52 -7.67 4.05
CA ARG A 125 25.87 -8.57 2.93
C ARG A 125 25.82 -10.05 3.33
N LYS A 126 26.25 -10.39 4.55
CA LYS A 126 26.21 -11.77 5.06
C LYS A 126 24.78 -12.31 5.23
N ALA A 127 23.79 -11.45 5.49
CA ALA A 127 22.39 -11.87 5.52
C ALA A 127 21.88 -12.16 4.09
N TRP A 128 22.30 -11.35 3.11
CA TRP A 128 22.04 -11.62 1.70
C TRP A 128 22.72 -12.89 1.18
N ASP A 129 23.96 -13.16 1.62
CA ASP A 129 24.67 -14.40 1.28
C ASP A 129 23.90 -15.63 1.79
N LEU A 130 23.35 -15.59 3.01
CA LEU A 130 22.49 -16.66 3.55
C LEU A 130 21.21 -16.86 2.73
N TYR A 131 20.58 -15.77 2.28
CA TYR A 131 19.41 -15.85 1.41
C TYR A 131 19.75 -16.52 0.07
N ILE A 132 20.87 -16.15 -0.56
CA ILE A 132 21.33 -16.75 -1.82
C ILE A 132 21.67 -18.23 -1.61
N ASP A 133 22.35 -18.58 -0.52
CA ASP A 133 22.65 -19.97 -0.16
C ASP A 133 21.36 -20.78 0.02
N ASP A 134 20.33 -20.21 0.62
CA ASP A 134 19.04 -20.88 0.76
C ASP A 134 18.36 -21.15 -0.59
N LEU A 135 18.37 -20.16 -1.49
CA LEU A 135 17.85 -20.34 -2.85
C LEU A 135 18.61 -21.44 -3.60
N LYS A 136 19.93 -21.49 -3.46
CA LYS A 136 20.75 -22.49 -4.13
C LYS A 136 20.56 -23.88 -3.52
N TYR A 137 20.79 -24.04 -2.22
CA TYR A 137 20.90 -25.36 -1.59
C TYR A 137 19.57 -25.95 -1.14
N VAL A 138 18.55 -25.12 -0.89
CA VAL A 138 17.18 -25.57 -0.56
C VAL A 138 16.28 -25.45 -1.79
N GLY A 139 16.39 -24.36 -2.54
CA GLY A 139 15.60 -24.10 -3.74
C GLY A 139 15.78 -25.11 -4.86
N GLU A 140 17.01 -25.51 -5.17
CA GLU A 140 17.28 -26.48 -6.24
C GLU A 140 16.80 -27.90 -5.89
N LYS A 141 16.69 -28.21 -4.60
CA LYS A 141 16.34 -29.56 -4.13
C LYS A 141 14.84 -29.80 -4.02
N GLU A 142 14.03 -28.73 -3.89
CA GLU A 142 12.59 -28.82 -3.70
C GLU A 142 11.84 -28.49 -5.01
N PRO A 143 11.23 -29.49 -5.67
CA PRO A 143 10.56 -29.28 -6.95
C PRO A 143 9.42 -28.26 -6.87
N GLY A 144 9.55 -27.19 -7.65
CA GLY A 144 8.56 -26.11 -7.75
C GLY A 144 8.73 -24.99 -6.72
N LEU A 145 9.68 -25.10 -5.79
CA LEU A 145 9.93 -24.04 -4.80
C LEU A 145 10.42 -22.75 -5.46
N MET A 146 11.44 -22.82 -6.33
CA MET A 146 11.97 -21.63 -7.00
C MET A 146 10.95 -20.99 -7.93
N SER A 147 10.21 -21.77 -8.71
CA SER A 147 9.17 -21.22 -9.60
C SER A 147 8.05 -20.52 -8.82
N THR A 148 7.60 -21.10 -7.70
CA THR A 148 6.59 -20.47 -6.86
C THR A 148 7.13 -19.22 -6.18
N LEU A 149 8.31 -19.29 -5.55
CA LEU A 149 8.91 -18.16 -4.86
C LEU A 149 9.22 -17.00 -5.81
N THR A 150 9.84 -17.27 -6.95
CA THR A 150 10.11 -16.26 -7.97
C THR A 150 8.82 -15.63 -8.47
N PHE A 151 7.77 -16.41 -8.74
CA PHE A 151 6.48 -15.85 -9.14
C PHE A 151 5.92 -14.90 -8.08
N VAL A 152 5.90 -15.30 -6.81
CA VAL A 152 5.43 -14.45 -5.71
C VAL A 152 6.21 -13.15 -5.65
N LEU A 153 7.55 -13.21 -5.69
CA LEU A 153 8.39 -12.02 -5.62
C LEU A 153 8.25 -11.12 -6.85
N SER A 154 8.19 -11.70 -8.05
CA SER A 154 7.95 -10.94 -9.29
C SER A 154 6.59 -10.24 -9.26
N ARG A 155 5.57 -10.88 -8.69
CA ARG A 155 4.23 -10.32 -8.52
C ARG A 155 4.22 -9.15 -7.54
N GLU A 156 4.90 -9.27 -6.41
CA GLU A 156 5.03 -8.15 -5.46
C GLU A 156 5.88 -7.02 -6.03
N MET A 157 6.95 -7.33 -6.77
CA MET A 157 7.74 -6.30 -7.44
C MET A 157 6.93 -5.58 -8.53
N ALA A 158 6.10 -6.30 -9.29
CA ALA A 158 5.17 -5.69 -10.24
C ALA A 158 4.14 -4.79 -9.53
N SER A 159 3.60 -5.24 -8.40
CA SER A 159 2.72 -4.43 -7.54
C SER A 159 3.40 -3.13 -7.10
N LEU A 160 4.65 -3.22 -6.63
CA LEU A 160 5.45 -2.05 -6.23
C LEU A 160 5.70 -1.09 -7.40
N LEU A 161 6.13 -1.61 -8.56
CA LEU A 161 6.44 -0.80 -9.76
C LEU A 161 5.19 -0.14 -10.38
N SER A 162 4.01 -0.73 -10.18
CA SER A 162 2.73 -0.14 -10.59
C SER A 162 2.22 0.98 -9.67
N GLY A 163 3.02 1.43 -8.70
CA GLY A 163 2.65 2.47 -7.73
C GLY A 163 2.16 1.93 -6.38
N GLY A 164 2.55 0.70 -6.00
CA GLY A 164 2.30 0.15 -4.67
C GLY A 164 0.84 -0.16 -4.35
N GLY A 165 -0.04 -0.27 -5.36
CA GLY A 165 -1.47 -0.47 -5.18
C GLY A 165 -2.08 -1.67 -5.92
N ALA A 166 -1.33 -2.38 -6.76
CA ALA A 166 -1.90 -3.47 -7.57
C ALA A 166 -1.78 -4.83 -6.87
N LYS A 167 -2.79 -5.17 -6.08
CA LYS A 167 -2.97 -6.54 -5.61
C LYS A 167 -3.32 -7.42 -6.79
N SER A 168 -2.45 -8.39 -7.04
CA SER A 168 -2.64 -9.35 -8.12
C SER A 168 -3.69 -10.41 -7.76
N GLU A 169 -4.51 -10.73 -8.76
CA GLU A 169 -5.79 -11.46 -8.72
C GLU A 169 -5.79 -12.94 -8.32
N ASP A 170 -4.81 -13.46 -7.57
CA ASP A 170 -4.90 -14.87 -7.17
C ASP A 170 -4.44 -15.16 -5.74
N GLY A 171 -5.36 -15.70 -4.95
CA GLY A 171 -5.22 -15.94 -3.52
C GLY A 171 -6.16 -15.09 -2.66
N GLY A 172 -7.42 -15.51 -2.57
CA GLY A 172 -8.40 -15.12 -1.55
C GLY A 172 -9.03 -13.75 -1.70
N LYS A 173 -10.10 -13.71 -2.50
CA LYS A 173 -11.21 -12.78 -2.31
C LYS A 173 -11.62 -12.75 -0.83
N LYS A 174 -12.01 -11.55 -0.37
CA LYS A 174 -12.56 -11.21 0.95
C LYS A 174 -11.57 -10.63 1.96
N LYS A 175 -11.03 -9.45 1.64
CA LYS A 175 -10.81 -8.36 2.61
C LYS A 175 -10.40 -7.04 1.94
N GLU A 176 -10.03 -7.10 0.67
CA GLU A 176 -9.44 -5.96 -0.04
C GLU A 176 -10.32 -5.37 -1.14
N GLU A 177 -11.27 -6.16 -1.64
CA GLU A 177 -12.35 -5.68 -2.51
C GLU A 177 -13.20 -4.58 -1.83
N TYR A 178 -13.14 -4.47 -0.50
CA TYR A 178 -13.94 -3.54 0.28
C TYR A 178 -13.37 -2.12 0.41
N ASN A 179 -12.24 -1.84 -0.24
CA ASN A 179 -11.47 -0.61 -0.01
C ASN A 179 -11.69 0.48 -1.07
N PHE A 180 -12.45 0.22 -2.14
CA PHE A 180 -12.71 1.18 -3.23
C PHE A 180 -14.21 1.42 -3.39
N CYS A 181 -14.88 2.00 -2.40
CA CYS A 181 -16.33 2.08 -2.40
C CYS A 181 -16.86 3.44 -1.96
N PHE A 182 -18.12 3.68 -2.29
CA PHE A 182 -18.92 4.84 -1.93
C PHE A 182 -20.09 4.45 -1.04
N ALA A 183 -20.66 5.43 -0.33
CA ALA A 183 -21.93 5.24 0.39
C ALA A 183 -23.09 4.95 -0.59
N ALA A 184 -24.12 4.26 -0.12
CA ALA A 184 -25.32 3.94 -0.91
C ALA A 184 -25.96 5.17 -1.60
N ASN A 185 -25.93 6.33 -0.93
CA ASN A 185 -26.52 7.56 -1.42
C ASN A 185 -25.60 8.36 -2.37
N ALA A 186 -24.43 7.83 -2.74
CA ALA A 186 -23.49 8.54 -3.59
C ALA A 186 -24.09 8.80 -4.99
N PRO A 187 -24.11 10.05 -5.46
CA PRO A 187 -24.80 10.41 -6.70
C PRO A 187 -23.93 10.14 -7.93
N VAL A 188 -24.32 9.16 -8.74
CA VAL A 188 -23.70 8.82 -10.03
C VAL A 188 -24.35 9.64 -11.15
N LEU A 189 -23.54 10.29 -11.99
CA LEU A 189 -24.02 11.14 -13.07
C LEU A 189 -24.50 10.30 -14.27
N LEU A 190 -25.70 10.61 -14.77
CA LEU A 190 -26.32 9.98 -15.94
C LEU A 190 -26.18 10.83 -17.21
N PRO A 191 -26.34 10.24 -18.41
CA PRO A 191 -26.21 10.97 -19.69
C PRO A 191 -27.18 12.11 -19.92
N ASN A 192 -28.32 12.12 -19.24
CA ASN A 192 -29.29 13.21 -19.29
C ASN A 192 -28.94 14.37 -18.33
N GLY A 193 -27.79 14.33 -17.64
CA GLY A 193 -27.36 15.32 -16.67
C GLY A 193 -27.97 15.17 -15.28
N SER A 194 -28.90 14.22 -15.08
CA SER A 194 -29.41 13.90 -13.75
C SER A 194 -28.44 13.00 -12.98
N ALA A 195 -28.61 12.93 -11.66
CA ALA A 195 -27.86 12.02 -10.81
C ALA A 195 -28.75 10.92 -10.24
N LYS A 196 -28.21 9.72 -10.12
CA LYS A 196 -28.86 8.56 -9.51
C LYS A 196 -28.00 8.02 -8.38
N SER A 197 -28.59 7.61 -7.26
CA SER A 197 -27.86 6.95 -6.17
C SER A 197 -27.19 5.66 -6.64
N ILE A 198 -25.95 5.43 -6.24
CA ILE A 198 -25.12 4.29 -6.69
C ILE A 198 -25.77 2.93 -6.38
N ASP A 199 -26.58 2.85 -5.32
CA ASP A 199 -27.33 1.65 -4.94
C ASP A 199 -28.48 1.29 -5.91
N ALA A 200 -28.94 2.26 -6.70
CA ALA A 200 -29.99 2.10 -7.71
C ALA A 200 -29.44 1.89 -9.14
N VAL A 201 -28.12 1.95 -9.32
CA VAL A 201 -27.46 1.73 -10.62
C VAL A 201 -27.40 0.24 -10.93
N GLN A 202 -27.70 -0.13 -12.18
CA GLN A 202 -27.73 -1.53 -12.62
C GLN A 202 -26.64 -1.85 -13.63
N VAL A 203 -26.27 -3.14 -13.73
CA VAL A 203 -25.36 -3.63 -14.77
C VAL A 203 -25.98 -3.39 -16.15
N GLY A 204 -25.17 -2.91 -17.09
CA GLY A 204 -25.55 -2.53 -18.45
C GLY A 204 -26.06 -1.09 -18.58
N GLU A 205 -26.31 -0.41 -17.46
CA GLU A 205 -26.84 0.95 -17.45
C GLU A 205 -25.80 1.96 -18.00
N PRO A 206 -26.21 2.89 -18.88
CA PRO A 206 -25.34 3.95 -19.36
C PRO A 206 -25.17 5.04 -18.30
N ILE A 207 -23.93 5.35 -17.95
CA ILE A 207 -23.55 6.40 -17.00
C ILE A 207 -22.49 7.31 -17.60
N MET A 208 -22.26 8.47 -16.97
CA MET A 208 -21.20 9.37 -17.39
C MET A 208 -19.85 8.99 -16.84
N ALA A 209 -18.85 9.14 -17.70
CA ALA A 209 -17.45 8.93 -17.43
C ALA A 209 -16.61 10.04 -18.07
N TYR A 210 -15.32 10.00 -17.79
CA TYR A 210 -14.33 10.90 -18.37
C TYR A 210 -13.20 10.07 -18.96
N ASP A 211 -12.89 10.31 -20.24
CA ASP A 211 -11.73 9.70 -20.88
C ASP A 211 -10.54 10.67 -20.75
N ALA A 212 -9.56 10.27 -19.93
CA ALA A 212 -8.34 11.05 -19.71
C ALA A 212 -7.43 11.11 -20.96
N LYS A 213 -7.60 10.24 -21.96
CA LYS A 213 -6.83 10.27 -23.21
C LYS A 213 -7.37 11.33 -24.15
N THR A 214 -8.70 11.44 -24.26
CA THR A 214 -9.36 12.41 -25.14
C THR A 214 -9.74 13.71 -24.44
N ASN A 215 -9.57 13.77 -23.11
CA ASN A 215 -10.01 14.86 -22.24
C ASN A 215 -11.49 15.23 -22.44
N ALA A 216 -12.34 14.21 -22.62
CA ALA A 216 -13.74 14.41 -22.96
C ALA A 216 -14.65 13.62 -22.03
N GLN A 217 -15.81 14.20 -21.75
CA GLN A 217 -16.91 13.48 -21.14
C GLN A 217 -17.46 12.46 -22.13
N ILE A 218 -17.61 11.21 -21.69
CA ILE A 218 -18.11 10.09 -22.49
C ILE A 218 -19.23 9.35 -21.76
N VAL A 219 -20.05 8.63 -22.51
CA VAL A 219 -21.00 7.66 -21.95
C VAL A 219 -20.31 6.31 -21.87
N THR A 220 -20.35 5.66 -20.71
CA THR A 220 -19.86 4.29 -20.50
C THR A 220 -20.97 3.40 -19.97
N ARG A 221 -20.79 2.07 -20.02
CA ARG A 221 -21.71 1.10 -19.43
C ARG A 221 -21.13 0.49 -18.19
N VAL A 222 -22.00 0.23 -17.21
CA VAL A 222 -21.66 -0.51 -16.00
C VAL A 222 -21.49 -1.99 -16.35
N THR A 223 -20.33 -2.56 -16.10
CA THR A 223 -20.05 -3.99 -16.34
C THR A 223 -20.26 -4.83 -15.09
N ARG A 224 -20.13 -4.23 -13.90
CA ARG A 224 -20.35 -4.89 -12.61
C ARG A 224 -20.74 -3.88 -11.53
N VAL A 225 -21.59 -4.31 -10.60
CA VAL A 225 -21.92 -3.56 -9.39
C VAL A 225 -21.44 -4.39 -8.20
N ASP A 226 -20.48 -3.87 -7.47
CA ASP A 226 -19.91 -4.50 -6.28
C ASP A 226 -20.60 -3.90 -5.04
N LYS A 227 -21.32 -4.73 -4.27
CA LYS A 227 -22.00 -4.34 -3.03
C LYS A 227 -21.36 -5.05 -1.85
N HIS A 228 -21.15 -4.29 -0.77
CA HIS A 228 -20.51 -4.80 0.42
C HIS A 228 -21.19 -4.30 1.70
N ASP A 229 -21.50 -5.24 2.59
CA ASP A 229 -22.08 -4.98 3.90
C ASP A 229 -21.03 -5.19 5.01
N GLY A 230 -21.02 -4.32 6.02
CA GLY A 230 -19.99 -4.28 7.05
C GLY A 230 -20.02 -2.98 7.85
N GLN A 231 -18.87 -2.52 8.34
CA GLN A 231 -18.72 -1.22 8.98
C GLN A 231 -17.56 -0.48 8.30
N PHE A 232 -17.89 0.55 7.51
CA PHE A 232 -16.92 1.25 6.66
C PHE A 232 -16.80 2.71 7.05
N ALA A 233 -15.58 3.16 7.35
CA ALA A 233 -15.27 4.57 7.54
C ALA A 233 -15.07 5.26 6.18
N LEU A 234 -15.75 6.39 5.98
CA LEU A 234 -15.61 7.21 4.78
C LEU A 234 -14.66 8.38 5.05
N THR A 235 -13.71 8.58 4.15
CA THR A 235 -12.85 9.75 4.07
C THR A 235 -13.56 10.84 3.27
N GLY A 236 -13.57 12.05 3.81
CA GLY A 236 -14.19 13.21 3.18
C GLY A 236 -13.15 14.20 2.66
N VAL A 237 -13.37 14.69 1.46
CA VAL A 237 -12.53 15.69 0.80
C VAL A 237 -13.40 16.84 0.35
N TRP A 238 -13.10 18.03 0.83
CA TRP A 238 -13.78 19.25 0.40
C TRP A 238 -13.02 19.88 -0.75
N LEU A 239 -13.77 20.22 -1.78
CA LEU A 239 -13.30 20.71 -3.07
C LEU A 239 -13.83 22.12 -3.32
N SER A 240 -12.97 23.02 -3.78
CA SER A 240 -13.36 24.36 -4.23
C SER A 240 -12.84 24.62 -5.65
N PRO A 241 -13.59 25.36 -6.48
CA PRO A 241 -13.18 25.63 -7.85
C PRO A 241 -11.86 26.41 -7.89
N LEU A 242 -10.97 26.07 -8.84
CA LEU A 242 -9.69 26.77 -9.01
C LEU A 242 -9.88 28.16 -9.63
N SER A 243 -11.01 28.40 -10.30
CA SER A 243 -11.28 29.56 -11.15
C SER A 243 -11.74 30.83 -10.43
N GLU A 244 -11.67 30.92 -9.09
CA GLU A 244 -12.02 32.14 -8.34
C GLU A 244 -10.94 33.25 -8.40
N LEU A 245 -10.21 33.37 -9.51
CA LEU A 245 -9.38 34.55 -9.84
C LEU A 245 -10.10 35.39 -10.91
N SER A 246 -11.33 35.82 -10.63
CA SER A 246 -11.94 36.93 -11.36
C SER A 246 -11.84 38.17 -10.48
N ALA A 247 -11.32 39.26 -11.04
CA ALA A 247 -11.11 40.55 -10.37
C ALA A 247 -12.43 41.33 -10.12
N ASP A 248 -13.52 40.62 -9.84
CA ASP A 248 -14.83 41.19 -9.58
C ASP A 248 -15.22 40.92 -8.11
N ASN A 249 -15.30 41.98 -7.32
CA ASN A 249 -15.57 41.96 -5.87
C ASN A 249 -17.01 41.55 -5.51
N THR A 250 -17.77 41.00 -6.46
CA THR A 250 -19.19 40.63 -6.30
C THR A 250 -19.44 39.12 -6.27
N ILE A 251 -18.39 38.29 -6.41
CA ILE A 251 -18.53 36.83 -6.40
C ILE A 251 -18.62 36.33 -4.95
N THR A 252 -19.79 35.82 -4.58
CA THR A 252 -19.96 35.08 -3.32
C THR A 252 -19.13 33.80 -3.40
N PRO A 253 -18.24 33.51 -2.43
CA PRO A 253 -17.41 32.31 -2.46
C PRO A 253 -18.27 31.07 -2.62
N THR A 254 -17.95 30.21 -3.58
CA THR A 254 -18.70 28.97 -3.79
C THR A 254 -18.44 28.06 -2.61
N ALA A 255 -19.51 27.60 -1.94
CA ALA A 255 -19.38 26.70 -0.80
C ALA A 255 -18.59 25.43 -1.22
N PRO A 256 -17.58 25.00 -0.43
CA PRO A 256 -16.82 23.81 -0.75
C PRO A 256 -17.74 22.57 -0.85
N VAL A 257 -17.52 21.77 -1.88
CA VAL A 257 -18.31 20.56 -2.13
C VAL A 257 -17.59 19.35 -1.57
N LEU A 258 -18.35 18.47 -0.89
CA LEU A 258 -17.83 17.27 -0.26
C LEU A 258 -17.87 16.08 -1.23
N LEU A 259 -16.73 15.43 -1.40
CA LEU A 259 -16.60 14.09 -1.95
C LEU A 259 -16.31 13.10 -0.80
N GLU A 260 -17.12 12.05 -0.67
CA GLU A 260 -16.92 10.99 0.32
C GLU A 260 -16.71 9.64 -0.34
N ALA A 261 -15.68 8.90 0.06
CA ALA A 261 -15.46 7.52 -0.34
C ALA A 261 -14.60 6.79 0.70
N THR A 262 -14.37 5.49 0.55
CA THR A 262 -13.39 4.77 1.37
C THR A 262 -11.97 5.31 1.14
N VAL A 263 -11.11 5.17 2.16
CA VAL A 263 -9.76 5.76 2.18
C VAL A 263 -8.89 5.42 0.97
N ASN A 264 -9.01 4.20 0.42
CA ASN A 264 -8.19 3.79 -0.71
C ASN A 264 -8.84 4.05 -2.08
N HIS A 265 -10.05 4.63 -2.11
CA HIS A 265 -10.78 4.84 -3.37
C HIS A 265 -9.95 5.73 -4.32
N PRO A 266 -9.65 5.28 -5.55
CA PRO A 266 -8.82 6.03 -6.48
C PRO A 266 -9.61 7.16 -7.16
N VAL A 267 -9.04 8.36 -7.17
CA VAL A 267 -9.57 9.51 -7.90
C VAL A 267 -8.59 9.96 -8.97
N LEU A 268 -9.12 10.66 -9.99
CA LEU A 268 -8.30 11.29 -11.01
C LEU A 268 -7.88 12.70 -10.54
N THR A 269 -6.59 12.92 -10.40
CA THR A 269 -5.99 14.22 -10.13
C THR A 269 -5.18 14.71 -11.34
N ALA A 270 -4.76 15.98 -11.31
CA ALA A 270 -3.84 16.53 -12.31
C ALA A 270 -2.48 15.80 -12.36
N SER A 271 -2.06 15.16 -11.26
CA SER A 271 -0.84 14.34 -11.18
C SER A 271 -1.08 12.87 -11.53
N GLY A 272 -2.30 12.50 -11.90
CA GLY A 272 -2.70 11.16 -12.27
C GLY A 272 -3.60 10.51 -11.21
N ARG A 273 -3.49 9.19 -11.07
CA ARG A 273 -4.30 8.44 -10.13
C ARG A 273 -3.79 8.65 -8.69
N LYS A 274 -4.69 8.93 -7.75
CA LYS A 274 -4.34 9.03 -6.32
C LYS A 274 -5.46 8.49 -5.42
N PRO A 275 -5.15 7.77 -4.33
CA PRO A 275 -6.15 7.36 -3.34
C PRO A 275 -6.72 8.54 -2.56
N MET A 276 -7.99 8.45 -2.14
CA MET A 276 -8.67 9.47 -1.32
C MET A 276 -7.91 9.85 -0.05
N GLY A 277 -7.32 8.88 0.65
CA GLY A 277 -6.57 9.08 1.89
C GLY A 277 -5.25 9.81 1.73
N ASP A 278 -4.70 9.83 0.52
CA ASP A 278 -3.42 10.47 0.20
C ASP A 278 -3.59 11.89 -0.36
N LEU A 279 -4.84 12.35 -0.54
CA LEU A 279 -5.13 13.69 -1.02
C LEU A 279 -4.69 14.76 -0.01
N THR A 280 -4.12 15.83 -0.56
CA THR A 280 -3.57 16.98 0.15
C THR A 280 -4.09 18.26 -0.47
N ALA A 281 -3.94 19.40 0.22
CA ALA A 281 -4.39 20.70 -0.28
C ALA A 281 -3.66 21.20 -1.56
N ALA A 282 -2.62 20.48 -2.00
CA ALA A 282 -1.92 20.72 -3.25
C ALA A 282 -2.53 19.97 -4.44
N ASP A 283 -3.39 18.98 -4.20
CA ASP A 283 -4.00 18.18 -5.25
C ASP A 283 -5.20 18.90 -5.90
N VAL A 284 -5.36 18.67 -7.20
CA VAL A 284 -6.44 19.18 -8.03
C VAL A 284 -7.18 18.00 -8.64
N LEU A 285 -8.49 17.91 -8.38
CA LEU A 285 -9.40 16.94 -8.97
C LEU A 285 -10.20 17.60 -10.10
N TYR A 286 -10.85 16.77 -10.92
CA TYR A 286 -11.70 17.24 -12.01
C TYR A 286 -13.17 16.97 -11.70
N ARG A 287 -13.99 18.02 -11.80
CA ARG A 287 -15.45 17.92 -11.78
C ARG A 287 -16.03 18.14 -13.16
N LEU A 288 -17.07 17.41 -13.52
CA LEU A 288 -17.79 17.60 -14.76
C LEU A 288 -18.94 18.57 -14.55
N GLU A 289 -18.82 19.74 -15.16
CA GLU A 289 -19.87 20.76 -15.21
C GLU A 289 -20.16 21.11 -16.67
N ASN A 290 -21.43 21.04 -17.08
CA ASN A 290 -21.88 21.42 -18.42
C ASN A 290 -21.07 20.78 -19.56
N GLY A 291 -20.72 19.49 -19.44
CA GLY A 291 -19.95 18.81 -20.49
C GLY A 291 -18.42 18.90 -20.36
N LYS A 292 -17.91 19.66 -19.38
CA LYS A 292 -16.48 20.03 -19.29
C LYS A 292 -15.88 19.64 -17.94
N ALA A 293 -14.64 19.18 -17.98
CA ALA A 293 -13.84 18.96 -16.78
C ALA A 293 -13.30 20.30 -16.25
N ILE A 294 -13.78 20.71 -15.08
CA ILE A 294 -13.37 21.91 -14.35
C ILE A 294 -12.45 21.50 -13.21
N PRO A 295 -11.28 22.14 -13.05
CA PRO A 295 -10.36 21.84 -11.96
C PRO A 295 -10.86 22.38 -10.62
N TYR A 296 -10.85 21.52 -9.61
CA TYR A 296 -11.18 21.83 -8.23
C TYR A 296 -10.00 21.47 -7.32
N ARG A 297 -9.60 22.40 -6.47
CA ARG A 297 -8.54 22.16 -5.48
C ARG A 297 -9.13 21.54 -4.22
N VAL A 298 -8.34 20.69 -3.57
CA VAL A 298 -8.65 20.22 -2.22
C VAL A 298 -8.42 21.36 -1.22
N VAL A 299 -9.42 21.65 -0.39
CA VAL A 299 -9.33 22.68 0.66
C VAL A 299 -9.28 22.09 2.07
N LYS A 300 -9.87 20.92 2.27
CA LYS A 300 -9.86 20.20 3.55
C LYS A 300 -9.97 18.71 3.28
N THR A 301 -9.28 17.92 4.09
CA THR A 301 -9.45 16.46 4.15
C THR A 301 -9.80 16.04 5.58
N GLU A 302 -10.63 15.02 5.71
CA GLU A 302 -11.04 14.45 6.99
C GLU A 302 -11.01 12.94 6.90
N LYS A 303 -10.21 12.31 7.78
CA LYS A 303 -9.95 10.86 7.72
C LYS A 303 -11.23 10.03 7.83
N THR A 304 -12.16 10.48 8.68
CA THR A 304 -13.44 9.84 8.90
C THR A 304 -14.53 10.89 9.04
N THR A 305 -15.38 11.05 8.03
CA THR A 305 -16.58 11.92 8.11
C THR A 305 -17.74 11.21 8.77
N ARG A 306 -17.97 9.96 8.36
CA ARG A 306 -19.02 9.09 8.90
C ARG A 306 -18.70 7.61 8.67
N THR A 307 -19.44 6.77 9.35
CA THR A 307 -19.40 5.32 9.18
C THR A 307 -20.72 4.83 8.57
N VAL A 308 -20.63 3.96 7.58
CA VAL A 308 -21.79 3.39 6.89
C VAL A 308 -21.77 1.86 6.94
N SER A 309 -22.95 1.25 6.90
CA SER A 309 -23.10 -0.21 6.96
C SER A 309 -22.95 -0.90 5.61
N THR A 310 -23.17 -0.15 4.53
CA THR A 310 -23.20 -0.69 3.17
C THR A 310 -22.48 0.28 2.25
N VAL A 311 -21.60 -0.26 1.41
CA VAL A 311 -20.85 0.49 0.40
C VAL A 311 -20.97 -0.18 -0.96
N TYR A 312 -20.80 0.63 -2.01
CA TYR A 312 -20.95 0.23 -3.40
C TYR A 312 -19.76 0.69 -4.24
N ASN A 313 -19.42 -0.09 -5.26
CA ASN A 313 -18.53 0.32 -6.33
C ASN A 313 -19.10 -0.11 -7.67
N LEU A 314 -18.79 0.64 -8.72
CA LEU A 314 -19.15 0.30 -10.10
C LEU A 314 -17.89 -0.01 -10.87
N ALA A 315 -17.89 -1.10 -11.64
CA ALA A 315 -16.92 -1.30 -12.72
C ALA A 315 -17.53 -0.88 -14.04
N THR A 316 -16.76 -0.21 -14.89
CA THR A 316 -17.22 0.37 -16.15
C THR A 316 -16.34 -0.07 -17.31
N GLU A 317 -16.83 0.08 -18.54
CA GLU A 317 -16.00 -0.17 -19.74
C GLU A 317 -14.85 0.83 -19.86
N ALA A 318 -15.03 2.06 -19.33
CA ALA A 318 -14.05 3.13 -19.42
C ALA A 318 -12.98 3.10 -18.30
N GLY A 319 -13.18 2.34 -17.23
CA GLY A 319 -12.31 2.36 -16.05
C GLY A 319 -12.51 3.58 -15.14
N ALA A 320 -13.46 4.45 -15.46
CA ALA A 320 -13.73 5.70 -14.76
C ALA A 320 -15.22 6.05 -14.86
N TYR A 321 -15.73 6.75 -13.86
CA TYR A 321 -17.10 7.26 -13.82
C TYR A 321 -17.18 8.52 -12.96
N VAL A 322 -18.38 9.08 -12.82
CA VAL A 322 -18.57 10.38 -12.20
C VAL A 322 -19.50 10.26 -11.00
N VAL A 323 -18.99 10.62 -9.82
CA VAL A 323 -19.72 10.62 -8.54
C VAL A 323 -19.66 12.01 -7.91
N GLY A 324 -20.81 12.58 -7.56
CA GLY A 324 -20.86 13.96 -7.03
C GLY A 324 -20.26 14.96 -8.00
N GLU A 325 -20.51 14.74 -9.30
CA GLU A 325 -19.90 15.45 -10.43
C GLU A 325 -18.37 15.34 -10.48
N THR A 326 -17.72 14.56 -9.62
CA THR A 326 -16.26 14.39 -9.59
C THR A 326 -15.85 13.13 -10.33
N VAL A 327 -14.76 13.21 -11.09
CA VAL A 327 -14.22 12.05 -11.83
C VAL A 327 -13.51 11.11 -10.85
N VAL A 328 -13.96 9.86 -10.83
CA VAL A 328 -13.44 8.78 -9.97
C VAL A 328 -13.08 7.56 -10.83
N LEU A 329 -12.20 6.70 -10.31
CA LEU A 329 -11.72 5.51 -11.02
C LEU A 329 -12.34 4.26 -10.39
N ASP A 330 -12.68 3.25 -11.20
CA ASP A 330 -13.36 2.07 -10.67
C ASP A 330 -12.45 1.09 -9.93
N LYS A 331 -11.16 1.10 -10.25
CA LYS A 331 -10.11 0.30 -9.62
C LYS A 331 -8.77 0.96 -9.75
#